data_AF-A0A842XC51-F1
#
_entry.id   AF-A0A842XC51-F1
#
_cell.length_a   1.000
_cell.length_b   1.000
_cell.length_c   1.000
_cell.angle_alpha   90.00
_cell.angle_beta   90.00
_cell.angle_gamma   90.00
#
_symmetry.space_group_name_H-M   'P 1'
#
loop_
_entity.id
_entity.type
_entity.pdbx_description
1 polymer ?
#
loop_
_entity_poly.entity_id
_entity_poly.type
_entity_poly.pdbx_seq_one_letter_code
_entity_poly.pdbx_strand_id
1 'polypeptide(L)'
;MSVRKRWTKKFAQSLTEDERKAFKLWLEFSEGRISESEFKTKMDIKVMPRMLGKMSAARINALEDEIENLRKRVDALEKKTRKA
;
A
#
# COMPACT_ATOMS: atom_id res chain seq x y z
N MET A 1 11.46 -9.86 1.81
CA MET A 1 10.12 -9.49 1.29
C MET A 1 10.18 -8.02 0.86
N SER A 2 9.76 -7.66 -0.37
CA SER A 2 9.82 -6.25 -0.83
C SER A 2 8.92 -5.34 -0.01
N VAL A 3 9.20 -4.02 -0.01
CA VAL A 3 8.37 -3.00 0.66
C VAL A 3 6.90 -3.13 0.24
N ARG A 4 6.67 -3.24 -1.07
CA ARG A 4 5.34 -3.48 -1.66
C ARG A 4 4.66 -4.71 -1.06
N LYS A 5 5.33 -5.88 -1.02
CA LYS A 5 4.74 -7.12 -0.46
C LYS A 5 4.40 -6.98 1.02
N ARG A 6 5.26 -6.33 1.82
CA ARG A 6 4.99 -6.10 3.25
C ARG A 6 3.81 -5.17 3.46
N TRP A 7 3.74 -4.09 2.69
CA TRP A 7 2.66 -3.13 2.75
C TRP A 7 1.33 -3.75 2.34
N THR A 8 1.28 -4.44 1.19
CA THR A 8 0.07 -5.12 0.70
C THR A 8 -0.48 -6.10 1.74
N LYS A 9 0.39 -6.87 2.40
CA LYS A 9 0.00 -7.79 3.47
C LYS A 9 -0.59 -7.07 4.69
N LYS A 10 0.08 -6.02 5.18
CA LYS A 10 -0.39 -5.24 6.34
C LYS A 10 -1.72 -4.54 6.04
N PHE A 11 -1.84 -3.92 4.87
CA PHE A 11 -3.05 -3.23 4.46
C PHE A 11 -4.23 -4.21 4.40
N ALA A 12 -4.08 -5.36 3.74
CA ALA A 12 -5.12 -6.38 3.65
C ALA A 12 -5.63 -6.85 5.03
N GLN A 13 -4.76 -6.89 6.05
CA GLN A 13 -5.16 -7.28 7.41
C GLN A 13 -6.08 -6.25 8.09
N SER A 14 -5.93 -4.97 7.77
CA SER A 14 -6.77 -3.87 8.31
C SER A 14 -8.16 -3.74 7.68
N LEU A 15 -8.42 -4.48 6.61
CA LEU A 15 -9.66 -4.41 5.85
C LEU A 15 -10.72 -5.38 6.38
N THR A 16 -11.99 -4.99 6.30
CA THR A 16 -13.13 -5.89 6.48
C THR A 16 -13.19 -6.93 5.35
N GLU A 17 -14.05 -7.94 5.47
CA GLU A 17 -14.13 -8.99 4.44
C GLU A 17 -14.52 -8.42 3.07
N ASP A 18 -15.51 -7.53 3.01
CA ASP A 18 -15.95 -6.90 1.76
C ASP A 18 -14.86 -6.00 1.17
N GLU A 19 -14.15 -5.27 2.03
CA GLU A 19 -13.02 -4.44 1.61
C GLU A 19 -11.85 -5.29 1.11
N ARG A 20 -11.59 -6.46 1.70
CA ARG A 20 -10.58 -7.41 1.20
C ARG A 20 -10.94 -7.95 -0.17
N LYS A 21 -12.22 -8.27 -0.41
CA LYS A 21 -12.70 -8.70 -1.74
C LYS A 21 -12.49 -7.58 -2.76
N ALA A 22 -12.87 -6.34 -2.43
CA ALA A 22 -12.63 -5.17 -3.27
C ALA A 22 -11.14 -4.93 -3.52
N PHE A 23 -10.29 -5.08 -2.49
CA PHE A 23 -8.84 -4.92 -2.62
C PHE A 23 -8.21 -6.01 -3.50
N LYS A 24 -8.67 -7.26 -3.40
CA LYS A 24 -8.23 -8.35 -4.27
C LYS A 24 -8.60 -8.07 -5.74
N LEU A 25 -9.83 -7.64 -6.00
CA LEU A 25 -10.27 -7.24 -7.34
C LEU A 25 -9.41 -6.09 -7.89
N TRP A 26 -9.13 -5.09 -7.06
CA TRP A 26 -8.22 -3.99 -7.42
C TRP A 26 -6.81 -4.48 -7.73
N LEU A 27 -6.26 -5.42 -6.95
CA LEU A 27 -4.94 -6.01 -7.23
C LEU A 27 -4.91 -6.73 -8.57
N GLU A 28 -5.90 -7.58 -8.84
CA GLU A 28 -6.03 -8.31 -10.11
C GLU A 28 -6.09 -7.35 -11.30
N PHE A 29 -6.83 -6.25 -11.19
CA PHE A 29 -6.85 -5.20 -12.20
C PHE A 29 -5.49 -4.49 -12.33
N SER A 30 -4.88 -4.10 -11.21
CA SER A 30 -3.58 -3.39 -11.20
C SER A 30 -2.42 -4.22 -11.75
N GLU A 31 -2.54 -5.54 -11.69
CA GLU A 31 -1.57 -6.51 -12.20
C GLU A 31 -1.90 -6.94 -13.64
N GLY A 32 -2.94 -6.37 -14.26
CA GLY A 32 -3.36 -6.66 -15.62
C GLY A 32 -3.98 -8.05 -15.80
N ARG A 33 -4.41 -8.72 -14.72
CA ARG A 33 -5.04 -10.05 -14.79
C ARG A 33 -6.48 -10.00 -15.27
N ILE A 34 -7.16 -8.87 -15.06
CA ILE A 34 -8.53 -8.64 -15.52
C ILE A 34 -8.61 -7.34 -16.30
N SER A 35 -9.55 -7.28 -17.24
CA SER A 35 -9.79 -6.09 -18.06
C SER A 35 -10.52 -4.99 -17.27
N GLU A 36 -10.50 -3.76 -17.81
CA GLU A 36 -11.24 -2.64 -17.21
C GLU A 36 -12.77 -2.89 -17.21
N SER A 37 -13.31 -3.51 -18.27
CA SER A 37 -14.73 -3.85 -18.32
C SER A 37 -15.10 -4.87 -17.25
N GLU A 38 -14.31 -5.93 -17.10
CA GLU A 38 -14.50 -6.94 -16.06
C GLU A 38 -14.37 -6.35 -14.65
N PHE A 39 -13.41 -5.45 -14.45
CA PHE A 39 -13.26 -4.71 -13.21
C PHE A 39 -14.51 -3.89 -12.89
N LYS A 40 -15.01 -3.10 -13.86
CA LYS A 40 -16.22 -2.27 -13.69
C LYS A 40 -17.46 -3.09 -13.37
N THR A 41 -17.62 -4.28 -13.97
CA THR A 41 -18.76 -5.16 -13.70
C THR A 41 -18.71 -5.80 -12.31
N LYS A 42 -17.53 -6.18 -11.83
CA LYS A 42 -17.35 -6.84 -10.52
C LYS A 42 -17.21 -5.87 -9.36
N MET A 43 -16.95 -4.60 -9.63
CA MET A 43 -16.70 -3.58 -8.62
C MET A 43 -17.99 -3.21 -7.87
N ASP A 44 -17.97 -3.34 -6.55
CA ASP A 44 -18.99 -2.74 -5.69
C ASP A 44 -18.69 -1.24 -5.49
N ILE A 45 -19.52 -0.39 -6.11
CA ILE A 45 -19.41 1.08 -6.05
C ILE A 45 -19.57 1.65 -4.64
N LYS A 46 -20.18 0.93 -3.69
CA LYS A 46 -20.34 1.39 -2.30
C LYS A 46 -19.11 1.05 -1.45
N VAL A 47 -18.35 0.03 -1.82
CA VAL A 47 -17.18 -0.45 -1.05
C VAL A 47 -15.87 0.07 -1.65
N MET A 48 -15.75 0.09 -2.98
CA MET A 48 -14.49 0.44 -3.66
C MET A 48 -13.98 1.85 -3.30
N PRO A 49 -14.80 2.93 -3.29
CA PRO A 49 -14.29 4.25 -2.92
C PRO A 49 -13.75 4.33 -1.49
N ARG A 50 -14.41 3.65 -0.54
CA ARG A 50 -13.96 3.58 0.86
C ARG A 50 -12.65 2.82 0.99
N MET A 51 -12.54 1.67 0.31
CA MET A 51 -11.31 0.87 0.27
C MET A 51 -10.15 1.68 -0.34
N LEU A 52 -10.36 2.35 -1.47
CA LEU A 52 -9.36 3.19 -2.12
C LEU A 52 -8.95 4.39 -1.24
N GLY A 53 -9.88 5.00 -0.52
CA GLY A 53 -9.59 6.06 0.46
C GLY A 53 -8.67 5.57 1.58
N LYS A 54 -8.99 4.43 2.20
CA LYS A 54 -8.13 3.78 3.20
C LYS A 54 -6.76 3.43 2.64
N MET A 55 -6.71 2.96 1.39
CA MET A 55 -5.48 2.60 0.70
C MET A 55 -4.57 3.80 0.50
N SER A 56 -5.13 4.95 0.10
CA SER A 56 -4.39 6.20 -0.07
C SER A 56 -3.76 6.65 1.25
N ALA A 57 -4.55 6.71 2.33
CA ALA A 57 -4.06 7.07 3.65
C ALA A 57 -2.98 6.11 4.17
N ALA A 58 -3.21 4.79 4.06
CA ALA A 58 -2.24 3.78 4.49
C ALA A 58 -0.94 3.80 3.68
N ARG A 59 -0.98 4.22 2.41
CA ARG A 59 0.21 4.39 1.57
C ARG A 59 1.01 5.62 1.97
N ILE A 60 0.34 6.73 2.25
CA ILE A 60 0.99 7.97 2.72
C ILE A 60 1.73 7.69 4.03
N ASN A 61 1.05 7.13 5.04
CA ASN A 61 1.67 6.82 6.33
C ASN A 61 2.90 5.90 6.18
N ALA A 62 2.79 4.87 5.34
CA ALA A 62 3.92 3.95 5.12
C ALA A 62 5.11 4.60 4.42
N LEU A 63 4.87 5.55 3.52
CA LEU A 63 5.94 6.33 2.88
C LEU A 63 6.58 7.31 3.86
N GLU A 64 5.78 7.95 4.72
CA GLU A 64 6.29 8.82 5.80
C GLU A 64 7.20 8.05 6.76
N ASP A 65 6.78 6.86 7.21
CA ASP A 65 7.59 5.96 8.05
C ASP A 65 8.91 5.57 7.35
N GLU A 66 8.87 5.26 6.05
CA GLU A 66 10.06 4.88 5.29
C GLU A 66 11.02 6.07 5.12
N ILE A 67 10.50 7.26 4.87
CA ILE A 67 11.28 8.50 4.82
C ILE A 67 11.95 8.77 6.17
N GLU A 68 11.22 8.64 7.29
CA GLU A 68 11.79 8.85 8.62
C GLU A 68 12.91 7.86 8.93
N ASN A 69 12.72 6.58 8.59
CA ASN A 69 13.74 5.55 8.76
C ASN A 69 14.98 5.83 7.88
N LEU A 70 14.79 6.28 6.64
CA LEU A 70 15.89 6.67 5.76
C LEU A 70 16.65 7.86 6.32
N ARG A 71 15.97 8.90 6.84
CA ARG A 71 16.60 10.05 7.51
C ARG A 71 17.47 9.61 8.69
N LYS A 72 16.95 8.75 9.58
CA LYS A 72 17.73 8.21 10.72
C LYS A 72 18.98 7.45 10.27
N ARG A 73 18.88 6.68 9.19
CA ARG A 73 20.02 5.93 8.63
C ARG A 73 21.07 6.86 8.03
N VAL A 74 20.65 7.90 7.31
CA VAL A 74 21.55 8.93 6.78
C VAL A 74 22.27 9.66 7.90
N ASP A 75 21.55 10.14 8.93
CA ASP A 75 22.15 10.81 10.09
C ASP A 75 23.19 9.93 10.80
N ALA A 76 22.89 8.63 10.95
CA ALA A 76 23.82 7.69 11.56
C ALA A 76 25.08 7.47 10.71
N LEU A 77 24.94 7.43 9.38
CA LEU A 77 26.06 7.33 8.45
C LEU A 77 26.89 8.61 8.44
N GLU A 78 26.27 9.78 8.37
CA GLU A 78 26.96 11.08 8.44
C GLU A 78 27.76 11.23 9.75
N LYS A 79 27.18 10.82 10.88
CA LYS A 79 27.88 10.81 12.18
C LYS A 79 29.08 9.87 12.21
N LYS A 80 29.02 8.74 11.50
CA LYS A 80 30.16 7.81 11.39
C LYS A 80 31.26 8.42 10.52
N THR A 81 30.91 9.00 9.39
CA THR A 81 31.88 9.62 8.47
C THR A 81 32.55 10.85 9.08
N ARG A 82 31.85 11.66 9.88
CA ARG A 82 32.43 12.82 10.58
C ARG A 82 33.37 12.45 11.74
N LYS A 83 33.34 11.21 12.20
CA LYS A 83 34.20 10.68 13.26
C LYS A 83 35.39 9.88 12.72
N ALA A 84 35.47 9.70 11.40
CA ALA A 84 36.62 9.13 10.69
C ALA A 84 37.45 10.25 10.07
#